data_AF-A0A7K4XVW0-F1
#
_entry.id   AF-A0A7K4XVW0-F1
#
_cell.length_a   1.000
_cell.length_b   1.000
_cell.length_c   1.000
_cell.angle_alpha   90.00
_cell.angle_beta   90.00
_cell.angle_gamma   90.00
#
_symmetry.space_group_name_H-M   'P 1'
#
loop_
_entity.id
_entity.type
_entity.pdbx_description
1 polymer ?
#
loop_
_entity_poly.entity_id
_entity_poly.type
_entity_poly.pdbx_seq_one_letter_code
_entity_poly.pdbx_strand_id
1 'polypeptide(L)'
;VGHDAAEPFTFHWWDHVFNQAAANIAVEAGQDGTSVRALSEQGGRISNKKPRKAGGSGNLLYGRFVKSATLTAGGEESVAPPVRSESSEEEEKLDLSSLTRLTDEELVRACGGRTAHKGARHGLTMSAKLARLEEQERAFLA
;
A
#
# COMPACT_ATOMS: atom_id res chain seq x y z
N VAL A 1 -18.87 -16.33 3.24
CA VAL A 1 -17.73 -17.15 3.71
C VAL A 1 -16.68 -17.11 2.61
N GLY A 2 -15.45 -16.68 2.86
CA GLY A 2 -14.55 -16.21 1.78
C GLY A 2 -13.08 -16.11 2.15
N HIS A 3 -12.55 -17.12 2.84
CA HIS A 3 -11.11 -17.30 2.98
C HIS A 3 -10.70 -18.50 2.13
N ASP A 4 -9.87 -18.25 1.11
CA ASP A 4 -9.24 -19.30 0.34
C ASP A 4 -7.92 -19.70 1.02
N ALA A 5 -7.85 -20.95 1.50
CA ALA A 5 -6.67 -21.50 2.15
C ALA A 5 -5.52 -21.77 1.16
N ALA A 6 -5.80 -21.80 -0.15
CA ALA A 6 -4.80 -22.00 -1.19
C ALA A 6 -4.06 -20.71 -1.57
N GLU A 7 -4.66 -19.52 -1.37
CA GLU A 7 -4.05 -18.21 -1.67
C GLU A 7 -2.57 -18.08 -1.25
N PRO A 8 -2.14 -18.45 -0.01
CA PRO A 8 -0.74 -18.30 0.42
C PRO A 8 0.25 -19.19 -0.35
N PHE A 9 -0.21 -20.25 -1.01
CA PHE A 9 0.65 -21.14 -1.82
C PHE A 9 0.74 -20.71 -3.28
N THR A 10 -0.05 -19.72 -3.71
CA THR A 10 -0.03 -19.23 -5.10
C THR A 10 1.06 -18.21 -5.38
N PHE A 11 1.61 -17.57 -4.34
CA PHE A 11 2.60 -16.50 -4.50
C PHE A 11 3.99 -16.91 -4.03
N HIS A 12 4.88 -17.09 -5.00
CA HIS A 12 6.29 -17.41 -4.78
C HIS A 12 7.09 -16.11 -4.57
N TRP A 13 6.96 -15.50 -3.39
CA TRP A 13 7.61 -14.21 -3.08
C TRP A 13 9.12 -14.18 -3.38
N TRP A 14 9.80 -15.31 -3.24
CA TRP A 14 11.24 -15.44 -3.50
C TRP A 14 11.58 -15.26 -4.99
N ASP A 15 10.72 -15.77 -5.89
CA ASP A 15 10.90 -15.70 -7.33
C ASP A 15 10.77 -14.26 -7.81
N HIS A 16 9.81 -13.53 -7.24
CA HIS A 16 9.64 -12.10 -7.49
C HIS A 16 10.87 -11.28 -7.08
N VAL A 17 11.39 -11.51 -5.86
CA VAL A 17 12.60 -10.83 -5.37
C VAL A 17 13.83 -11.16 -6.22
N PHE A 18 13.98 -12.44 -6.61
CA PHE A 18 15.07 -12.89 -7.46
C PHE A 18 15.01 -12.23 -8.83
N ASN A 19 13.87 -12.28 -9.51
CA ASN A 19 13.68 -11.69 -10.84
C ASN A 19 13.85 -10.17 -10.80
N GLN A 20 13.38 -9.50 -9.75
CA GLN A 20 13.60 -8.07 -9.55
C GLN A 20 15.08 -7.72 -9.35
N ALA A 21 15.80 -8.50 -8.55
CA ALA A 21 17.23 -8.29 -8.33
C ALA A 21 18.04 -8.57 -9.60
N ALA A 22 17.75 -9.65 -10.31
CA ALA A 22 18.41 -10.01 -11.56
C ALA A 22 18.21 -8.93 -12.64
N ALA A 23 16.99 -8.40 -12.77
CA ALA A 23 16.68 -7.30 -13.69
C ALA A 23 17.40 -5.99 -13.35
N ASN A 24 17.83 -5.81 -12.10
CA ASN A 24 18.58 -4.63 -11.66
C ASN A 24 20.09 -4.74 -11.93
N ILE A 25 20.59 -5.89 -12.35
CA ILE A 25 22.02 -6.11 -12.58
C ILE A 25 22.30 -5.95 -14.08
N ALA A 26 23.18 -5.00 -14.42
CA ALA A 26 23.75 -4.89 -15.76
C ALA A 26 25.19 -5.40 -15.76
N VAL A 27 25.48 -6.29 -16.71
CA VAL A 27 26.81 -6.86 -16.91
C VAL A 27 27.34 -6.35 -18.25
N GLU A 28 28.45 -5.63 -18.20
CA GLU A 28 29.13 -5.09 -19.38
C GLU A 28 30.46 -5.84 -19.56
N ALA A 29 30.65 -6.47 -20.73
CA ALA A 29 31.91 -7.10 -21.08
C ALA A 29 32.81 -6.07 -21.76
N GLY A 30 33.87 -5.64 -21.07
CA GLY A 30 34.89 -4.74 -21.59
C GLY A 30 36.13 -5.48 -22.07
N GLN A 31 36.99 -4.79 -22.81
CA GLN A 31 38.28 -5.32 -23.30
C GLN A 31 39.23 -5.75 -22.17
N ASP A 32 39.06 -5.18 -20.97
CA ASP A 32 39.87 -5.45 -19.78
C ASP A 32 39.15 -6.34 -18.73
N GLY A 33 37.99 -6.92 -19.06
CA GLY A 33 37.25 -7.84 -18.19
C GLY A 33 35.75 -7.54 -18.05
N THR A 34 35.09 -8.27 -17.14
CA THR A 34 33.64 -8.16 -16.91
C THR A 34 33.34 -7.15 -15.80
N SER A 35 32.57 -6.10 -16.11
CA SER A 35 32.10 -5.12 -15.14
C SER A 35 30.63 -5.37 -14.79
N VAL A 36 30.30 -5.35 -13.50
CA VAL A 36 28.93 -5.54 -13.01
C VAL A 36 28.48 -4.27 -12.30
N ARG A 37 27.33 -3.72 -12.70
CA ARG A 37 26.75 -2.52 -12.11
C ARG A 37 25.27 -2.71 -11.79
N ALA A 38 24.82 -2.08 -10.71
CA ALA A 38 23.40 -1.96 -10.43
C ALA A 38 22.80 -0.84 -11.30
N LEU A 39 21.62 -1.07 -11.87
CA LEU A 39 20.87 -0.08 -12.65
C LEU A 39 20.15 0.94 -11.75
N SER A 40 19.84 0.55 -10.52
CA SER A 40 19.20 1.37 -9.48
C SER A 40 19.86 1.12 -8.13
N GLU A 41 20.21 2.19 -7.42
CA GLU A 41 20.66 2.15 -6.01
C GLU A 41 19.51 1.99 -5.01
N GLN A 42 18.26 2.24 -5.44
CA GLN A 42 17.10 2.00 -4.59
C GLN A 42 16.85 0.50 -4.49
N GLY A 43 17.26 -0.09 -3.36
CA GLY A 43 16.96 -1.48 -3.03
C GLY A 43 15.46 -1.74 -3.11
N GLY A 44 15.09 -2.78 -3.87
CA GLY A 44 13.71 -3.24 -3.98
C GLY A 44 13.15 -3.63 -2.60
N ARG A 45 11.91 -3.25 -2.32
CA ARG A 45 11.23 -3.57 -1.06
C ARG A 45 10.90 -5.05 -1.00
N ILE A 46 11.59 -5.80 -0.14
CA ILE A 46 11.33 -7.24 0.05
C ILE A 46 10.03 -7.42 0.84
N SER A 47 9.10 -8.21 0.31
CA SER A 47 7.83 -8.56 0.97
C SER A 47 7.51 -10.03 0.76
N ASN A 48 7.19 -10.74 1.84
CA ASN A 48 6.68 -12.12 1.79
C ASN A 48 5.19 -12.20 1.43
N LYS A 49 4.52 -11.06 1.23
CA LYS A 49 3.10 -10.98 0.87
C LYS A 49 2.93 -10.58 -0.58
N LYS A 50 1.98 -11.21 -1.26
CA LYS A 50 1.55 -10.85 -2.63
C LYS A 50 1.18 -9.36 -2.65
N PRO A 51 1.78 -8.56 -3.56
CA PRO A 51 1.36 -7.18 -3.75
C PRO A 51 -0.11 -7.19 -4.12
N ARG A 52 -0.97 -6.55 -3.34
CA ARG A 52 -2.33 -6.28 -3.77
C ARG A 52 -2.33 -4.85 -4.29
N LYS A 53 -2.80 -4.67 -5.52
CA LYS A 53 -3.18 -3.34 -6.01
C LYS A 53 -4.05 -2.74 -4.91
N ALA A 54 -3.66 -1.59 -4.37
CA ALA A 54 -4.57 -0.81 -3.55
C ALA A 54 -5.73 -0.50 -4.48
N GLY A 55 -6.80 -1.30 -4.41
CA GLY A 55 -7.93 -1.17 -5.29
C GLY A 55 -8.44 0.24 -5.13
N GLY A 56 -8.11 1.09 -6.10
CA GLY A 56 -8.57 2.45 -6.20
C GLY A 56 -10.05 2.43 -6.47
N SER A 57 -10.83 2.01 -5.47
CA SER A 57 -12.26 2.25 -5.41
C SER A 57 -12.43 3.70 -4.96
N GLY A 58 -11.87 4.63 -5.74
CA GLY A 58 -11.82 6.06 -5.48
C GLY A 58 -13.18 6.75 -5.42
N ASN A 59 -14.28 6.01 -5.31
CA ASN A 59 -15.60 6.60 -5.09
C ASN A 59 -16.67 5.68 -4.50
N LEU A 60 -16.34 4.51 -3.94
CA LEU A 60 -17.38 3.65 -3.37
C LEU A 60 -17.19 3.43 -1.86
N LEU A 61 -17.92 4.22 -1.08
CA LEU A 61 -18.11 4.00 0.37
C LEU A 61 -18.57 2.55 0.68
N TYR A 62 -19.20 1.87 -0.28
CA TYR A 62 -19.70 0.50 -0.17
C TYR A 62 -19.19 -0.44 -1.29
N GLY A 63 -18.05 -0.16 -1.92
CA GLY A 63 -17.57 -0.93 -3.09
C GLY A 63 -17.26 -2.41 -2.83
N ARG A 64 -17.24 -2.81 -1.56
CA ARG A 64 -17.07 -4.20 -1.12
C ARG A 64 -18.38 -4.94 -0.85
N PHE A 65 -19.50 -4.25 -0.79
CA PHE A 65 -20.80 -4.87 -0.54
C PHE A 65 -21.53 -5.07 -1.86
N VAL A 66 -22.09 -6.26 -2.06
CA VAL A 66 -22.98 -6.54 -3.19
C VAL A 66 -24.35 -5.95 -2.84
N LYS A 67 -24.79 -4.93 -3.58
CA LYS A 67 -26.15 -4.38 -3.43
C LYS A 67 -27.12 -5.29 -4.17
N SER A 68 -27.85 -6.14 -3.44
CA SER A 68 -28.82 -7.09 -4.02
C SER A 68 -30.19 -6.46 -4.30
N ALA A 69 -30.63 -5.52 -3.45
CA ALA A 69 -31.94 -4.90 -3.58
C ALA A 69 -31.96 -3.48 -2.99
N THR A 70 -32.92 -2.67 -3.42
CA THR A 70 -33.23 -1.36 -2.81
C THR A 70 -34.70 -1.37 -2.38
N LEU A 71 -34.96 -1.10 -1.10
CA LEU A 71 -36.34 -0.95 -0.62
C LEU A 71 -36.82 0.46 -0.95
N THR A 72 -37.87 0.57 -1.77
CA THR A 72 -38.54 1.84 -2.10
C THR A 72 -39.96 1.86 -1.51
N ALA A 73 -40.63 3.02 -1.54
CA ALA A 73 -42.00 3.14 -1.04
C ALA A 73 -43.01 2.23 -1.80
N GLY A 74 -42.65 1.74 -2.99
CA GLY A 74 -43.47 0.81 -3.80
C GLY A 74 -43.13 -0.67 -3.62
N GLY A 75 -42.18 -1.01 -2.74
CA GLY A 75 -41.72 -2.38 -2.51
C GLY A 75 -40.23 -2.58 -2.78
N GLU A 76 -39.80 -3.84 -2.73
CA GLU A 76 -38.41 -4.23 -2.98
C GLU A 76 -38.11 -4.20 -4.49
N GLU A 77 -37.16 -3.38 -4.89
CA GLU A 77 -36.66 -3.33 -6.26
C GLU A 77 -35.32 -4.08 -6.35
N SER A 78 -35.32 -5.23 -7.03
CA SER A 78 -34.12 -6.02 -7.27
C SER A 78 -33.22 -5.28 -8.25
N VAL A 79 -32.00 -4.93 -7.81
CA VAL A 79 -30.99 -4.36 -8.69
C VAL A 79 -30.23 -5.53 -9.29
N ALA A 80 -30.31 -5.70 -10.62
CA ALA A 80 -29.48 -6.68 -11.32
C ALA A 80 -28.02 -6.44 -10.91
N PRO A 81 -27.29 -7.47 -10.44
CA PRO A 81 -25.91 -7.26 -10.00
C PRO A 81 -25.16 -6.62 -11.16
N PRO A 82 -24.41 -5.52 -10.93
CA PRO A 82 -23.54 -5.02 -11.98
C PRO A 82 -22.67 -6.19 -12.40
N VAL A 83 -22.66 -6.46 -13.71
CA VAL A 83 -21.82 -7.51 -14.31
C VAL A 83 -20.47 -7.31 -13.67
N ARG A 84 -20.10 -8.24 -12.79
CA ARG A 84 -18.81 -8.21 -12.14
C ARG A 84 -17.91 -8.39 -13.35
N SER A 85 -17.29 -7.30 -13.81
CA SER A 85 -16.12 -7.43 -14.65
C SER A 85 -15.24 -8.28 -13.78
N GLU A 86 -15.19 -9.58 -14.08
CA GLU A 86 -14.12 -10.44 -13.68
C GLU A 86 -12.94 -9.67 -14.23
N SER A 87 -12.34 -8.87 -13.34
CA SER A 87 -11.06 -8.26 -13.58
C SER A 87 -10.21 -9.50 -13.71
N SER A 88 -10.09 -9.97 -14.95
CA SER A 88 -9.12 -10.95 -15.38
C SER A 88 -7.90 -10.56 -14.57
N GLU A 89 -7.52 -11.44 -13.65
CA GLU A 89 -6.25 -11.34 -12.98
C GLU A 89 -5.22 -11.65 -14.07
N GLU A 90 -5.12 -10.75 -15.04
CA GLU A 90 -3.94 -10.66 -15.84
C GLU A 90 -2.86 -10.49 -14.79
N GLU A 91 -1.98 -11.48 -14.74
CA GLU A 91 -0.68 -11.41 -14.12
C GLU A 91 0.17 -10.34 -14.82
N GLU A 92 -0.43 -9.19 -15.17
CA GLU A 92 0.25 -7.95 -15.42
C GLU A 92 1.03 -7.66 -14.16
N LYS A 93 2.29 -8.11 -14.20
CA LYS A 93 3.41 -7.70 -13.38
C LYS A 93 2.93 -7.08 -12.09
N LEU A 94 2.86 -7.91 -11.04
CA LEU A 94 2.75 -7.48 -9.65
C LEU A 94 3.98 -6.63 -9.31
N ASP A 95 4.08 -5.48 -9.95
CA ASP A 95 5.20 -4.59 -9.92
C ASP A 95 4.99 -3.74 -8.70
N LEU A 96 5.89 -3.91 -7.73
CA LEU A 96 5.95 -3.06 -6.56
C LEU A 96 6.16 -1.59 -6.94
N SER A 97 6.53 -1.28 -8.20
CA SER A 97 6.56 0.07 -8.75
C SER A 97 5.18 0.73 -8.82
N SER A 98 4.09 -0.03 -8.99
CA SER A 98 2.73 0.50 -9.01
C SER A 98 2.20 0.78 -7.60
N LEU A 99 2.90 0.32 -6.56
CA LEU A 99 2.64 0.73 -5.20
C LEU A 99 3.15 2.16 -5.09
N THR A 100 2.26 3.13 -5.35
CA THR A 100 2.53 4.55 -5.17
C THR A 100 3.32 4.74 -3.88
N ARG A 101 4.58 5.15 -4.01
CA ARG A 101 5.49 5.40 -2.90
C ARG A 101 5.04 6.69 -2.22
N LEU A 102 3.95 6.60 -1.50
CA LEU A 102 3.46 7.70 -0.68
C LEU A 102 4.43 7.86 0.49
N THR A 103 4.86 9.09 0.72
CA THR A 103 5.54 9.43 1.97
C THR A 103 4.58 9.29 3.14
N ASP A 104 5.10 9.15 4.37
CA ASP A 104 4.24 9.07 5.57
C ASP A 104 3.31 10.29 5.68
N GLU A 105 3.79 11.47 5.26
CA GLU A 105 3.01 12.70 5.21
C GLU A 105 1.85 12.63 4.20
N GLU A 106 2.10 12.10 3.02
CA GLU A 106 1.09 11.90 1.97
C GLU A 106 0.06 10.85 2.38
N LEU A 107 0.50 9.78 3.07
CA LEU A 107 -0.37 8.75 3.61
C LEU A 107 -1.32 9.31 4.68
N VAL A 108 -0.80 10.13 5.59
CA VAL A 108 -1.60 10.81 6.62
C VAL A 108 -2.59 11.80 5.98
N ARG A 109 -2.16 12.54 4.95
CA ARG A 109 -3.03 13.47 4.20
C ARG A 109 -4.16 12.74 3.47
N ALA A 110 -3.86 11.62 2.81
CA ALA A 110 -4.85 10.79 2.14
C ALA A 110 -5.89 10.21 3.11
N CYS A 111 -5.48 9.91 4.34
CA CYS A 111 -6.38 9.48 5.43
C CYS A 111 -7.15 10.64 6.10
N GLY A 112 -6.95 11.89 5.65
CA GLY A 112 -7.56 13.09 6.23
C GLY A 112 -7.09 13.38 7.65
N GLY A 113 -5.83 13.06 7.98
CA GLY A 113 -5.25 13.27 9.31
C GLY A 113 -5.71 12.29 10.39
N ARG A 114 -6.56 11.31 10.05
CA ARG A 114 -7.05 10.29 10.99
C ARG A 114 -5.95 9.26 11.25
N THR A 115 -5.61 9.08 12.52
CA THR A 115 -4.69 8.03 12.97
C THR A 115 -5.46 7.03 13.82
N ALA A 116 -5.21 5.72 13.64
CA ALA A 116 -5.84 4.65 14.44
C ALA A 116 -5.33 4.60 15.90
N HIS A 117 -4.43 5.51 16.26
CA HIS A 117 -3.84 5.57 17.59
C HIS A 117 -4.84 6.19 18.57
N LYS A 118 -5.15 5.47 19.66
CA LYS A 118 -6.00 5.99 20.75
C LYS A 118 -5.46 7.31 21.33
N GLY A 119 -4.14 7.53 21.21
CA GLY A 119 -3.44 8.75 21.63
C GLY A 119 -3.47 9.91 20.62
N ALA A 120 -4.24 9.84 19.53
CA ALA A 120 -4.40 10.94 18.58
C ALA A 120 -4.88 12.27 19.22
N ARG A 121 -5.43 12.20 20.44
CA ARG A 121 -5.70 13.36 21.30
C ARG A 121 -4.47 14.24 21.56
N HIS A 122 -3.27 13.67 21.50
CA HIS A 122 -2.00 14.35 21.78
C HIS A 122 -1.16 14.64 20.52
N GLY A 123 -1.75 14.52 19.32
CA GLY A 123 -1.07 14.74 18.05
C GLY A 123 -0.17 13.58 17.60
N LEU A 124 0.01 13.44 16.28
CA LEU A 124 0.82 12.38 15.65
C LEU A 124 2.27 12.37 16.18
N THR A 125 2.82 13.55 16.45
CA THR A 125 4.22 13.75 16.84
C THR A 125 4.46 13.67 18.35
N MET A 126 3.42 13.47 19.17
CA MET A 126 3.51 13.44 20.64
C MET A 126 4.38 14.57 21.25
N SER A 127 4.40 15.75 20.62
CA SER A 127 5.32 16.85 20.93
C SER A 127 5.03 17.55 22.26
N ALA A 128 3.90 17.22 22.92
CA ALA A 128 3.49 17.82 24.18
C ALA A 128 4.55 17.68 25.30
N LYS A 129 5.30 16.57 25.34
CA LYS A 129 6.40 16.40 26.32
C LYS A 129 7.59 17.32 26.03
N LEU A 130 7.92 17.51 24.75
CA LEU A 130 9.02 18.38 24.33
C LEU A 130 8.67 19.85 24.58
N ALA A 131 7.45 20.27 24.27
CA ALA A 131 6.98 21.63 24.55
C ALA A 131 7.05 21.98 26.05
N ARG A 132 6.68 21.03 26.92
CA ARG A 132 6.80 21.21 28.37
C ARG A 132 8.26 21.38 28.82
N LEU A 133 9.19 20.65 28.23
CA LEU A 133 10.62 20.80 28.53
C LEU A 133 11.15 22.15 28.04
N GLU A 134 10.80 22.57 26.82
CA GLU A 134 11.20 23.88 26.29
C GLU A 134 10.69 25.04 27.16
N GLU A 135 9.47 24.97 27.70
CA GLU A 135 8.96 25.97 28.64
C GLU A 135 9.77 26.01 29.94
N GLN A 136 10.15 24.84 30.49
CA GLN A 136 11.00 24.78 31.67
C GLN A 136 12.39 25.36 31.40
N GLU A 137 12.98 25.05 30.24
CA GLU A 137 14.27 25.62 29.83
C GLU A 137 14.18 27.14 29.64
N ARG A 138 13.12 27.64 29.02
CA ARG A 138 12.91 29.07 28.78
C ARG A 138 12.72 29.85 30.08
N ALA A 139 12.06 29.25 31.08
CA ALA A 139 11.90 29.83 32.41
C ALA A 139 13.18 29.77 33.26
N PHE A 140 14.06 28.79 33.01
CA PHE A 140 15.35 28.67 33.70
C PHE A 140 16.41 29.63 33.13
N LEU A 141 16.33 29.93 31.82
CA LEU A 141 17.26 30.81 31.11
C LEU A 141 16.83 32.29 31.07
N ALA A 142 15.65 32.63 31.59
CA ALA A 142 15.15 33.99 31.74
C ALA A 142 15.55 34.60 33.09
#